data_AF-A0A7K2CQ26-F1
#
_entry.id   AF-A0A7K2CQ26-F1
#
_cell.length_a   1.000
_cell.length_b   1.000
_cell.length_c   1.000
_cell.angle_alpha   90.00
_cell.angle_beta   90.00
_cell.angle_gamma   90.00
#
_symmetry.space_group_name_H-M   'P 1'
#
loop_
_entity.id
_entity.type
_entity.pdbx_description
1 polymer ?
#
loop_
_entity_poly.entity_id
_entity_poly.type
_entity_poly.pdbx_seq_one_letter_code
_entity_poly.pdbx_strand_id
1 'polypeptide(L)'
;GDAVERLGGKIVEGTAATVIEPGRVTTDQGVVKAEVVVRALEGYTGTLEGDRRTLAPLYSLMVATEPIDDVLWEEIGLGHRQTFTDDRFMVIYGQRTADGRIAFGGRGAPYNFGSRIVSSVEQRSRTHNRIVKSLVELLPMLSDVAITHRWGGVLGVPRDWFPSVGFDRDRGMAWGGGYVGEGVAAANLAGRTLAELITETESPRTDLPWVGHRSRRWEPEPLRWLGINGALRIMGIADHSEALTGRRSRLARMMQRVLS
;
A
#
# COMPACT_ATOMS: atom_id res chain seq x y z
N GLY A 1 -5.70 -8.08 17.44
CA GLY A 1 -6.91 -8.89 17.63
C GLY A 1 -7.60 -8.54 18.93
N ASP A 2 -6.83 -8.43 20.00
CA ASP A 2 -7.30 -8.43 21.39
C ASP A 2 -8.41 -7.41 21.69
N ALA A 3 -8.35 -6.20 21.13
CA ALA A 3 -9.39 -5.19 21.35
C ALA A 3 -10.75 -5.62 20.76
N VAL A 4 -10.76 -6.26 19.58
CA VAL A 4 -11.97 -6.76 18.92
C VAL A 4 -12.54 -7.94 19.71
N GLU A 5 -11.70 -8.88 20.11
CA GLU A 5 -12.11 -10.09 20.83
C GLU A 5 -12.64 -9.79 22.22
N ARG A 6 -12.05 -8.85 22.96
CA ARG A 6 -12.57 -8.38 24.24
C ARG A 6 -13.98 -7.77 24.15
N LEU A 7 -14.34 -7.23 22.99
CA LEU A 7 -15.67 -6.69 22.72
C LEU A 7 -16.63 -7.74 22.13
N GLY A 8 -16.23 -9.02 22.10
CA GLY A 8 -17.05 -10.14 21.64
C GLY A 8 -16.94 -10.43 20.14
N GLY A 9 -16.09 -9.71 19.40
CA GLY A 9 -15.78 -10.04 18.02
C GLY A 9 -15.03 -11.36 17.90
N LYS A 10 -15.20 -12.06 16.78
CA LYS A 10 -14.47 -13.30 16.49
C LYS A 10 -13.49 -13.07 15.35
N ILE A 11 -12.24 -13.42 15.57
CA ILE A 11 -11.21 -13.42 14.53
C ILE A 11 -10.96 -14.87 14.14
N VAL A 12 -11.10 -15.17 12.85
CA VAL A 12 -10.88 -16.51 12.30
C VAL A 12 -9.74 -16.41 11.30
N GLU A 13 -8.54 -16.75 11.75
CA GLU A 13 -7.34 -16.77 10.93
C GLU A 13 -7.24 -18.08 10.12
N GLY A 14 -6.35 -18.10 9.11
CA GLY A 14 -6.16 -19.28 8.27
C GLY A 14 -7.41 -19.68 7.46
N THR A 15 -8.33 -18.74 7.25
CA THR A 15 -9.59 -18.94 6.51
C THR A 15 -9.69 -17.90 5.40
N ALA A 16 -9.45 -18.31 4.16
CA ALA A 16 -9.43 -17.43 3.01
C ALA A 16 -10.83 -17.22 2.43
N ALA A 17 -11.29 -15.97 2.34
CA ALA A 17 -12.49 -15.62 1.58
C ALA A 17 -12.22 -15.74 0.08
N THR A 18 -13.00 -16.58 -0.60
CA THR A 18 -12.86 -16.86 -2.05
C THR A 18 -13.93 -16.15 -2.87
N VAL A 19 -15.12 -15.97 -2.30
CA VAL A 19 -16.25 -15.26 -2.92
C VAL A 19 -16.93 -14.38 -1.86
N ILE A 20 -17.22 -13.13 -2.23
CA ILE A 20 -17.89 -12.16 -1.37
C ILE A 20 -19.12 -11.62 -2.12
N GLU A 21 -20.29 -11.81 -1.52
CA GLU A 21 -21.59 -11.46 -2.07
C GLU A 21 -22.51 -10.86 -0.99
N PRO A 22 -23.58 -10.13 -1.37
CA PRO A 22 -24.64 -9.74 -0.45
C PRO A 22 -25.09 -10.91 0.43
N GLY A 23 -25.07 -10.74 1.75
CA GLY A 23 -25.57 -11.77 2.67
C GLY A 23 -24.62 -12.94 2.96
N ARG A 24 -23.49 -13.06 2.23
CA ARG A 24 -22.73 -14.31 2.17
C ARG A 24 -21.23 -14.12 1.85
N VAL A 25 -20.39 -14.84 2.58
CA VAL A 25 -18.97 -15.03 2.27
C VAL A 25 -18.68 -16.52 2.15
N THR A 26 -18.17 -16.94 1.00
CA THR A 26 -17.64 -18.31 0.82
C THR A 26 -16.15 -18.28 1.13
N THR A 27 -15.69 -19.23 1.93
CA THR A 27 -14.30 -19.41 2.31
C THR A 27 -13.81 -20.81 1.93
N ASP A 28 -12.52 -21.07 2.08
CA ASP A 28 -11.91 -22.39 1.97
C ASP A 28 -12.29 -23.35 3.12
N GLN A 29 -12.87 -22.84 4.21
CA GLN A 29 -13.32 -23.62 5.38
C GLN A 29 -14.84 -23.72 5.52
N GLY A 30 -15.62 -23.08 4.64
CA GLY A 30 -17.08 -23.12 4.68
C GLY A 30 -17.74 -21.83 4.21
N VAL A 31 -18.96 -21.59 4.67
CA VAL A 31 -19.76 -20.41 4.29
C VAL A 31 -20.22 -19.68 5.54
N VAL A 32 -20.04 -18.36 5.53
CA VAL A 32 -20.53 -17.46 6.58
C VAL A 32 -21.67 -16.62 5.99
N LYS A 33 -22.78 -16.53 6.72
CA LYS A 33 -23.88 -15.62 6.41
C LYS A 33 -23.82 -14.41 7.33
N ALA A 34 -24.09 -13.23 6.79
CA ALA A 34 -24.08 -11.98 7.55
C ALA A 34 -25.03 -10.98 6.89
N GLU A 35 -25.68 -10.12 7.69
CA GLU A 35 -26.53 -9.05 7.15
C GLU A 35 -25.70 -7.99 6.40
N VAL A 36 -24.51 -7.70 6.92
CA VAL A 36 -23.55 -6.78 6.30
C VAL A 36 -22.23 -7.49 6.06
N VAL A 37 -21.72 -7.37 4.83
CA VAL A 37 -20.43 -7.91 4.42
C VAL A 37 -19.50 -6.77 4.04
N VAL A 38 -18.36 -6.66 4.73
CA VAL A 38 -17.35 -5.62 4.49
C VAL A 38 -16.17 -6.20 3.72
N ARG A 39 -15.95 -5.75 2.49
CA ARG A 39 -14.74 -6.09 1.72
C ARG A 39 -13.60 -5.14 2.08
N ALA A 40 -12.63 -5.65 2.84
CA ALA A 40 -11.43 -4.93 3.28
C ALA A 40 -10.12 -5.67 2.93
N LEU A 41 -10.03 -6.22 1.72
CA LEU A 41 -8.90 -7.06 1.27
C LEU A 41 -7.71 -6.27 0.69
N GLU A 42 -7.87 -4.95 0.52
CA GLU A 42 -6.82 -4.05 0.01
C GLU A 42 -6.24 -4.62 -1.32
N GLY A 43 -4.92 -4.78 -1.45
CA GLY A 43 -4.23 -5.29 -2.65
C GLY A 43 -4.67 -6.70 -3.07
N TYR A 44 -5.24 -7.48 -2.15
CA TYR A 44 -5.79 -8.80 -2.44
C TYR A 44 -7.20 -8.77 -3.02
N THR A 45 -7.84 -7.60 -3.12
CA THR A 45 -9.20 -7.48 -3.73
C THR A 45 -9.27 -8.11 -5.13
N GLY A 46 -8.18 -8.05 -5.89
CA GLY A 46 -8.12 -8.63 -7.23
C GLY A 46 -8.15 -10.17 -7.29
N THR A 47 -8.06 -10.86 -6.15
CA THR A 47 -8.19 -12.33 -6.07
C THR A 47 -9.64 -12.79 -6.03
N LEU A 48 -10.60 -11.90 -5.75
CA LEU A 48 -12.02 -12.19 -5.79
C LEU A 48 -12.52 -12.23 -7.24
N GLU A 49 -13.44 -13.15 -7.52
CA GLU A 49 -14.11 -13.24 -8.81
C GLU A 49 -14.83 -11.92 -9.15
N GLY A 50 -14.68 -11.44 -10.39
CA GLY A 50 -15.29 -10.17 -10.83
C GLY A 50 -14.58 -8.88 -10.39
N ASP A 51 -13.63 -8.95 -9.44
CA ASP A 51 -12.97 -7.78 -8.83
C ASP A 51 -11.51 -7.55 -9.28
N ARG A 52 -11.02 -8.38 -10.21
CA ARG A 52 -9.63 -8.33 -10.72
C ARG A 52 -9.16 -6.96 -11.23
N ARG A 53 -10.09 -6.08 -11.63
CA ARG A 53 -9.85 -4.74 -12.18
C ARG A 53 -10.21 -3.61 -11.21
N THR A 54 -10.66 -3.93 -10.00
CA THR A 54 -11.09 -2.95 -9.00
C THR A 54 -9.87 -2.23 -8.41
N LEU A 55 -8.87 -2.98 -7.95
CA LEU A 55 -7.59 -2.47 -7.46
C LEU A 55 -6.44 -3.16 -8.18
N ALA A 56 -5.41 -2.39 -8.54
CA ALA A 56 -4.16 -2.92 -9.07
C ALA A 56 -3.19 -3.19 -7.90
N PRO A 57 -2.73 -4.44 -7.67
CA PRO A 57 -1.73 -4.73 -6.66
C PRO A 57 -0.36 -4.22 -7.11
N LEU A 58 0.18 -3.23 -6.41
CA LEU A 58 1.56 -2.76 -6.56
C LEU A 58 2.36 -3.14 -5.32
N TYR A 59 3.68 -3.34 -5.45
CA TYR A 59 4.53 -3.66 -4.31
C TYR A 59 5.14 -2.42 -3.69
N SER A 60 5.07 -2.35 -2.36
CA SER A 60 5.99 -1.55 -1.54
C SER A 60 6.99 -2.50 -0.90
N LEU A 61 8.28 -2.21 -1.08
CA LEU A 61 9.36 -3.08 -0.62
C LEU A 61 10.22 -2.31 0.38
N MET A 62 10.82 -3.04 1.32
CA MET A 62 11.55 -2.47 2.45
C MET A 62 12.78 -3.30 2.80
N VAL A 63 13.74 -2.63 3.42
CA VAL A 63 14.94 -3.23 4.00
C VAL A 63 15.13 -2.72 5.43
N ALA A 64 15.84 -3.49 6.25
CA ALA A 64 16.36 -2.98 7.51
C ALA A 64 17.83 -3.33 7.71
N THR A 65 18.54 -2.40 8.31
CA THR A 65 19.94 -2.58 8.71
C THR A 65 20.05 -3.51 9.92
N GLU A 66 21.27 -3.92 10.26
CA GLU A 66 21.60 -4.27 11.65
C GLU A 66 21.38 -3.07 12.60
N PRO A 67 21.29 -3.29 13.92
CA PRO A 67 21.26 -2.19 14.88
C PRO A 67 22.50 -1.31 14.70
N ILE A 68 22.28 -0.01 14.59
CA ILE A 68 23.32 0.99 14.44
C ILE A 68 23.68 1.52 15.84
N ASP A 69 24.99 1.69 16.09
CA ASP A 69 25.47 2.24 17.36
C ASP A 69 25.04 3.71 17.54
N ASP A 70 25.05 4.17 18.80
CA ASP A 70 24.55 5.50 19.12
C ASP A 70 25.43 6.63 18.55
N VAL A 71 26.73 6.39 18.35
CA VAL A 71 27.66 7.38 17.76
C VAL A 71 27.27 7.66 16.30
N LEU A 72 27.00 6.60 15.54
CA LEU A 72 26.55 6.74 14.17
C LEU A 72 25.13 7.32 14.09
N TRP A 73 24.26 7.04 15.08
CA TRP A 73 22.94 7.70 15.16
C TRP A 73 23.01 9.19 15.45
N GLU A 74 23.97 9.64 16.26
CA GLU A 74 24.24 11.06 16.51
C GLU A 74 24.67 11.75 15.20
N GLU A 75 25.54 11.13 14.42
CA GLU A 75 25.96 11.64 13.10
C GLU A 75 24.78 11.74 12.11
N ILE A 76 23.92 10.73 12.08
CA ILE A 76 22.75 10.69 11.19
C ILE A 76 21.70 11.76 11.56
N GLY A 77 21.63 12.19 12.83
CA GLY A 77 20.71 13.24 13.27
C GLY A 77 19.24 12.82 13.38
N LEU A 78 18.95 11.52 13.35
CA LEU A 78 17.60 10.93 13.48
C LEU A 78 17.40 10.20 14.83
N GLY A 79 18.14 10.62 15.86
CA GLY A 79 18.18 9.98 17.18
C GLY A 79 16.82 9.85 17.86
N HIS A 80 15.86 10.74 17.57
CA HIS A 80 14.53 10.77 18.17
C HIS A 80 13.46 9.98 17.39
N ARG A 81 13.88 9.04 16.52
CA ARG A 81 12.97 8.21 15.71
C ARG A 81 12.05 9.01 14.79
N GLN A 82 12.57 10.11 14.27
CA GLN A 82 11.87 10.86 13.24
C GLN A 82 11.73 10.01 11.97
N THR A 83 10.56 10.11 11.34
CA THR A 83 10.31 9.58 10.01
C THR A 83 10.72 10.61 8.97
N PHE A 84 11.26 10.17 7.84
CA PHE A 84 11.58 11.05 6.72
C PHE A 84 11.10 10.44 5.40
N THR A 85 10.83 11.31 4.43
CA THR A 85 10.51 10.98 3.04
C THR A 85 11.25 11.95 2.13
N ASP A 86 11.53 11.56 0.89
CA ASP A 86 12.05 12.48 -0.12
C ASP A 86 10.97 12.88 -1.15
N ASP A 87 11.35 13.79 -2.07
CA ASP A 87 10.52 14.32 -3.15
C ASP A 87 10.74 13.56 -4.48
N ARG A 88 11.34 12.35 -4.44
CA ARG A 88 11.53 11.54 -5.65
C ARG A 88 10.19 10.98 -6.14
N PHE A 89 10.07 10.72 -7.44
CA PHE A 89 8.86 10.10 -7.99
C PHE A 89 8.66 8.68 -7.46
N MET A 90 9.76 7.96 -7.25
CA MET A 90 9.78 6.73 -6.48
C MET A 90 10.03 7.04 -5.00
N VAL A 91 9.01 7.59 -4.34
CA VAL A 91 9.03 7.99 -2.92
C VAL A 91 9.74 6.92 -2.08
N ILE A 92 10.84 7.34 -1.45
CA ILE A 92 11.51 6.59 -0.39
C ILE A 92 11.09 7.14 0.96
N TYR A 93 11.04 6.26 1.96
CA TYR A 93 10.70 6.63 3.33
C TYR A 93 11.55 5.83 4.31
N GLY A 94 11.91 6.43 5.43
CA GLY A 94 12.77 5.81 6.43
C GLY A 94 12.44 6.22 7.85
N GLN A 95 12.80 5.35 8.80
CA GLN A 95 12.68 5.63 10.24
C GLN A 95 13.69 4.82 11.05
N ARG A 96 14.07 5.35 12.23
CA ARG A 96 14.77 4.58 13.27
C ARG A 96 13.77 3.68 13.99
N THR A 97 14.03 2.37 14.01
CA THR A 97 13.22 1.39 14.75
C THR A 97 13.49 1.46 16.25
N ALA A 98 12.63 0.82 17.04
CA ALA A 98 12.77 0.84 18.49
C ALA A 98 14.06 0.18 18.99
N ASP A 99 14.55 -0.82 18.25
CA ASP A 99 15.78 -1.58 18.48
C ASP A 99 17.00 -1.00 17.73
N GLY A 100 16.93 0.25 17.26
CA GLY A 100 18.10 0.99 16.78
C GLY A 100 18.53 0.71 15.34
N ARG A 101 17.65 0.15 14.49
CA ARG A 101 17.91 -0.06 13.05
C ARG A 101 17.37 1.10 12.23
N ILE A 102 17.81 1.20 10.99
CA ILE A 102 17.08 1.94 9.96
C ILE A 102 16.14 0.97 9.24
N ALA A 103 14.84 1.23 9.28
CA ALA A 103 13.86 0.62 8.38
C ALA A 103 13.61 1.60 7.22
N PHE A 104 13.88 1.16 5.99
CA PHE A 104 13.89 2.02 4.81
C PHE A 104 13.17 1.35 3.64
N GLY A 105 12.21 2.06 3.06
CA GLY A 105 11.29 1.55 2.06
C GLY A 105 11.25 2.40 0.81
N GLY A 106 10.78 1.78 -0.26
CA GLY A 106 10.56 2.45 -1.54
C GLY A 106 9.68 1.64 -2.47
N ARG A 107 9.12 2.33 -3.47
CA ARG A 107 8.29 1.70 -4.50
C ARG A 107 9.15 1.28 -5.70
N GLY A 108 8.53 0.59 -6.65
CA GLY A 108 9.09 0.43 -8.00
C GLY A 108 9.39 -1.00 -8.43
N ALA A 109 8.83 -1.99 -7.73
CA ALA A 109 8.72 -3.31 -8.32
C ALA A 109 7.76 -3.26 -9.53
N PRO A 110 8.06 -3.99 -10.61
CA PRO A 110 7.15 -4.09 -11.75
C PRO A 110 5.77 -4.60 -11.33
N TYR A 111 4.75 -4.11 -12.01
CA TYR A 111 3.42 -4.68 -11.93
C TYR A 111 3.38 -6.02 -12.67
N ASN A 112 2.84 -7.05 -12.01
CA ASN A 112 2.70 -8.38 -12.59
C ASN A 112 1.44 -8.48 -13.44
N PHE A 113 1.58 -9.02 -14.65
CA PHE A 113 0.47 -9.22 -15.60
C PHE A 113 -0.72 -9.94 -14.94
N GLY A 114 -1.92 -9.38 -15.14
CA GLY A 114 -3.16 -9.96 -14.64
C GLY A 114 -3.36 -9.80 -13.14
N SER A 115 -2.79 -8.77 -12.50
CA SER A 115 -2.87 -8.55 -11.04
C SER A 115 -2.35 -9.72 -10.21
N ARG A 116 -1.38 -10.48 -10.74
CA ARG A 116 -0.82 -11.62 -10.00
C ARG A 116 0.00 -11.13 -8.81
N ILE A 117 -0.32 -11.65 -7.64
CA ILE A 117 0.47 -11.45 -6.43
C ILE A 117 1.44 -12.63 -6.32
N VAL A 118 2.73 -12.31 -6.30
CA VAL A 118 3.85 -13.25 -6.27
C VAL A 118 4.65 -12.98 -4.98
N SER A 119 4.54 -13.87 -4.00
CA SER A 119 5.19 -13.74 -2.69
C SER A 119 6.73 -13.63 -2.77
N SER A 120 7.36 -14.24 -3.78
CA SER A 120 8.81 -14.15 -3.95
C SER A 120 9.30 -12.72 -4.23
N VAL A 121 8.45 -11.85 -4.79
CA VAL A 121 8.79 -10.43 -5.03
C VAL A 121 8.97 -9.67 -3.71
N GLU A 122 8.20 -10.03 -2.68
CA GLU A 122 8.24 -9.41 -1.34
C GLU A 122 9.55 -9.72 -0.62
N GLN A 123 10.14 -10.89 -0.88
CA GLN A 123 11.35 -11.35 -0.20
C GLN A 123 12.62 -11.06 -1.01
N ARG A 124 12.57 -11.23 -2.33
CA ARG A 124 13.74 -11.15 -3.22
C ARG A 124 13.36 -10.45 -4.51
N SER A 125 13.83 -9.22 -4.63
CA SER A 125 13.60 -8.39 -5.82
C SER A 125 14.81 -7.50 -6.08
N ARG A 126 15.12 -7.24 -7.35
CA ARG A 126 16.12 -6.23 -7.75
C ARG A 126 15.78 -4.84 -7.20
N THR A 127 14.52 -4.57 -6.89
CA THR A 127 14.09 -3.33 -6.23
C THR A 127 14.68 -3.20 -4.83
N HIS A 128 14.85 -4.28 -4.07
CA HIS A 128 15.48 -4.20 -2.76
C HIS A 128 16.93 -3.71 -2.85
N ASN A 129 17.67 -4.10 -3.89
CA ASN A 129 19.03 -3.59 -4.12
C ASN A 129 19.03 -2.11 -4.49
N ARG A 130 18.04 -1.66 -5.26
CA ARG A 130 17.85 -0.23 -5.57
C ARG A 130 17.54 0.57 -4.30
N ILE A 131 16.69 0.06 -3.42
CA ILE A 131 16.37 0.67 -2.13
C ILE A 131 17.64 0.80 -1.27
N VAL A 132 18.45 -0.25 -1.17
CA VAL A 132 19.73 -0.18 -0.44
C VAL A 132 20.67 0.85 -1.05
N LYS A 133 20.75 0.92 -2.38
CA LYS A 133 21.55 1.93 -3.06
C LYS A 133 21.08 3.35 -2.72
N SER A 134 19.76 3.59 -2.77
CA SER A 134 19.18 4.90 -2.43
C SER A 134 19.37 5.26 -0.95
N LEU A 135 19.40 4.27 -0.05
CA LEU A 135 19.74 4.48 1.36
C LEU A 135 21.16 5.01 1.51
N VAL A 136 22.15 4.35 0.89
CA VAL A 136 23.57 4.77 0.96
C VAL A 136 23.81 6.08 0.20
N GLU A 137 23.11 6.33 -0.90
CA GLU A 137 23.15 7.62 -1.59
C GLU A 137 22.63 8.78 -0.71
N LEU A 138 21.67 8.52 0.18
CA LEU A 138 21.11 9.52 1.09
C LEU A 138 21.91 9.65 2.40
N LEU A 139 22.40 8.53 2.92
CA LEU A 139 23.14 8.41 4.18
C LEU A 139 24.45 7.65 3.92
N PRO A 140 25.48 8.32 3.36
CA PRO A 140 26.72 7.66 2.93
C PRO A 140 27.47 6.92 4.04
N MET A 141 27.35 7.39 5.29
CA MET A 141 27.93 6.75 6.48
C MET A 141 27.39 5.35 6.77
N LEU A 142 26.32 4.92 6.09
CA LEU A 142 25.77 3.57 6.18
C LEU A 142 26.42 2.58 5.19
N SER A 143 27.46 2.95 4.46
CA SER A 143 28.07 2.10 3.42
C SER A 143 28.51 0.73 3.91
N ASP A 144 28.99 0.65 5.15
CA ASP A 144 29.50 -0.58 5.75
C ASP A 144 28.50 -1.28 6.68
N VAL A 145 27.30 -0.71 6.85
CA VAL A 145 26.26 -1.26 7.72
C VAL A 145 25.51 -2.39 7.01
N ALA A 146 25.43 -3.56 7.64
CA ALA A 146 24.82 -4.74 7.03
C ALA A 146 23.30 -4.60 6.89
N ILE A 147 22.75 -5.05 5.76
CA ILE A 147 21.31 -5.23 5.57
C ILE A 147 20.92 -6.63 6.04
N THR A 148 20.14 -6.70 7.12
CA THR A 148 19.77 -7.96 7.77
C THR A 148 18.37 -8.42 7.41
N HIS A 149 17.49 -7.51 6.98
CA HIS A 149 16.10 -7.82 6.64
C HIS A 149 15.70 -7.26 5.28
N ARG A 150 14.84 -8.01 4.59
CA ARG A 150 14.14 -7.60 3.38
C ARG A 150 12.71 -8.12 3.46
N TRP A 151 11.75 -7.27 3.15
CA TRP A 151 10.34 -7.66 3.12
C TRP A 151 9.58 -6.73 2.20
N GLY A 152 8.32 -7.08 1.95
CA GLY A 152 7.44 -6.27 1.16
C GLY A 152 5.99 -6.60 1.44
N GLY A 153 5.13 -5.83 0.79
CA GLY A 153 3.71 -6.11 0.76
C GLY A 153 3.07 -5.50 -0.48
N VAL A 154 1.90 -6.01 -0.81
CA VAL A 154 1.07 -5.43 -1.86
C VAL A 154 0.18 -4.32 -1.30
N LEU A 155 0.04 -3.28 -2.10
CA LEU A 155 -0.92 -2.20 -1.91
C LEU A 155 -1.93 -2.21 -3.08
N GLY A 156 -3.19 -1.94 -2.78
CA GLY A 156 -4.27 -1.81 -3.74
C GLY A 156 -4.32 -0.39 -4.26
N VAL A 157 -4.15 -0.22 -5.57
CA VAL A 157 -4.24 1.09 -6.21
C VAL A 157 -5.52 1.16 -7.02
N PRO A 158 -6.45 2.07 -6.70
CA PRO A 158 -7.59 2.36 -7.56
C PRO A 158 -7.15 3.16 -8.80
N ARG A 159 -7.95 3.17 -9.86
CA ARG A 159 -7.54 3.77 -11.14
C ARG A 159 -7.23 5.27 -11.07
N ASP A 160 -7.87 5.98 -10.16
CA ASP A 160 -7.73 7.41 -9.91
C ASP A 160 -6.86 7.73 -8.68
N TRP A 161 -6.26 6.70 -8.05
CA TRP A 161 -5.40 6.85 -6.87
C TRP A 161 -6.08 7.44 -5.62
N PHE A 162 -7.41 7.49 -5.59
CA PHE A 162 -8.16 7.96 -4.42
C PHE A 162 -8.63 6.81 -3.51
N PRO A 163 -8.32 6.83 -2.21
CA PRO A 163 -8.92 5.89 -1.28
C PRO A 163 -10.43 6.10 -1.20
N SER A 164 -11.17 5.02 -0.92
CA SER A 164 -12.60 5.12 -0.71
C SER A 164 -13.09 4.18 0.37
N VAL A 165 -14.18 4.60 0.99
CA VAL A 165 -15.03 3.74 1.81
C VAL A 165 -16.46 3.91 1.35
N GLY A 166 -17.29 2.92 1.63
CA GLY A 166 -18.71 3.14 1.52
C GLY A 166 -19.53 1.91 1.85
N PHE A 167 -20.83 2.13 1.88
CA PHE A 167 -21.82 1.14 2.27
C PHE A 167 -23.03 1.25 1.35
N ASP A 168 -23.35 0.15 0.68
CA ASP A 168 -24.56 -0.06 -0.10
C ASP A 168 -25.57 -0.76 0.81
N ARG A 169 -26.50 0.03 1.36
CA ARG A 169 -27.48 -0.44 2.36
C ARG A 169 -28.46 -1.44 1.78
N ASP A 170 -28.89 -1.23 0.53
CA ASP A 170 -29.86 -2.11 -0.15
C ASP A 170 -29.29 -3.52 -0.35
N ARG A 171 -27.97 -3.63 -0.51
CA ARG A 171 -27.27 -4.90 -0.70
C ARG A 171 -26.60 -5.45 0.55
N GLY A 172 -26.54 -4.69 1.64
CA GLY A 172 -25.74 -5.06 2.81
C GLY A 172 -24.24 -5.20 2.49
N MET A 173 -23.72 -4.40 1.56
CA MET A 173 -22.35 -4.51 1.07
C MET A 173 -21.54 -3.26 1.34
N ALA A 174 -20.45 -3.41 2.10
CA ALA A 174 -19.52 -2.32 2.38
C ALA A 174 -18.13 -2.60 1.78
N TRP A 175 -17.36 -1.55 1.56
CA TRP A 175 -15.98 -1.65 1.14
C TRP A 175 -15.11 -0.60 1.81
N GLY A 176 -13.84 -0.93 2.00
CA GLY A 176 -12.79 0.01 2.35
C GLY A 176 -11.47 -0.45 1.74
N GLY A 177 -10.69 0.49 1.23
CA GLY A 177 -9.37 0.17 0.68
C GLY A 177 -8.90 1.18 -0.36
N GLY A 178 -7.88 0.76 -1.10
CA GLY A 178 -7.26 1.63 -2.08
C GLY A 178 -6.43 2.72 -1.43
N TYR A 179 -5.74 2.44 -0.32
CA TYR A 179 -5.14 3.47 0.52
C TYR A 179 -3.84 4.07 -0.04
N VAL A 180 -3.33 3.54 -1.16
CA VAL A 180 -2.23 4.12 -1.94
C VAL A 180 -0.98 4.46 -1.09
N GLY A 181 -0.72 3.68 -0.04
CA GLY A 181 0.43 3.82 0.86
C GLY A 181 0.17 4.55 2.16
N GLU A 182 -0.98 5.19 2.34
CA GLU A 182 -1.40 5.82 3.61
C GLU A 182 -2.24 4.88 4.49
N GLY A 183 -2.08 3.57 4.29
CA GLY A 183 -2.98 2.54 4.81
C GLY A 183 -3.10 2.49 6.32
N VAL A 184 -2.04 2.82 7.07
CA VAL A 184 -2.05 2.75 8.54
C VAL A 184 -3.04 3.76 9.13
N ALA A 185 -2.92 5.03 8.74
CA ALA A 185 -3.82 6.07 9.21
C ALA A 185 -5.20 5.96 8.54
N ALA A 186 -5.24 5.72 7.23
CA ALA A 186 -6.48 5.64 6.47
C ALA A 186 -7.36 4.46 6.90
N ALA A 187 -6.80 3.29 7.26
CA ALA A 187 -7.59 2.16 7.73
C ALA A 187 -8.27 2.43 9.08
N ASN A 188 -7.63 3.21 9.97
CA ASN A 188 -8.27 3.60 11.23
C ASN A 188 -9.49 4.50 10.99
N LEU A 189 -9.32 5.52 10.15
CA LEU A 189 -10.42 6.39 9.75
C LEU A 189 -11.51 5.60 9.03
N ALA A 190 -11.12 4.68 8.14
CA ALA A 190 -12.05 3.86 7.36
C ALA A 190 -12.91 2.97 8.25
N GLY A 191 -12.30 2.31 9.23
CA GLY A 191 -13.02 1.47 10.19
C GLY A 191 -14.05 2.26 10.99
N ARG A 192 -13.69 3.47 11.44
CA ARG A 192 -14.62 4.37 12.15
C ARG A 192 -15.76 4.84 11.26
N THR A 193 -15.45 5.31 10.06
CA THR A 193 -16.46 5.76 9.10
C THR A 193 -17.38 4.61 8.69
N LEU A 194 -16.86 3.41 8.43
CA LEU A 194 -17.67 2.24 8.09
C LEU A 194 -18.57 1.80 9.24
N ALA A 195 -18.06 1.82 10.48
CA ALA A 195 -18.88 1.54 11.65
C ALA A 195 -20.06 2.50 11.73
N GLU A 196 -19.80 3.81 11.62
CA GLU A 196 -20.83 4.86 11.65
C GLU A 196 -21.84 4.74 10.50
N LEU A 197 -21.38 4.43 9.27
CA LEU A 197 -22.26 4.19 8.11
C LEU A 197 -23.18 2.97 8.32
N ILE A 198 -22.64 1.89 8.87
CA ILE A 198 -23.38 0.63 9.12
C ILE A 198 -24.39 0.83 10.24
N THR A 199 -24.01 1.50 11.33
CA THR A 199 -24.88 1.75 12.50
C THR A 199 -25.77 2.98 12.35
N GLU A 200 -25.83 3.59 11.16
CA GLU A 200 -26.66 4.77 10.88
C GLU A 200 -26.36 5.95 11.82
N THR A 201 -25.11 6.09 12.23
CA THR A 201 -24.67 7.16 13.12
C THR A 201 -24.22 8.37 12.31
N GLU A 202 -24.96 9.47 12.41
CA GLU A 202 -24.59 10.73 11.79
C GLU A 202 -23.31 11.30 12.43
N SER A 203 -22.33 11.66 11.61
CA SER A 203 -21.02 12.11 12.06
C SER A 203 -20.31 12.87 10.95
N PRO A 204 -19.48 13.89 11.24
CA PRO A 204 -18.68 14.57 10.21
C PRO A 204 -17.78 13.62 9.40
N ARG A 205 -17.47 12.43 9.91
CA ARG A 205 -16.72 11.40 9.19
C ARG A 205 -17.50 10.75 8.05
N THR A 206 -18.83 10.67 8.15
CA THR A 206 -19.69 10.10 7.10
C THR A 206 -19.88 11.06 5.92
N ASP A 207 -19.58 12.35 6.12
CA ASP A 207 -19.66 13.39 5.09
C ASP A 207 -18.34 13.65 4.36
N LEU A 208 -17.27 12.92 4.72
CA LEU A 208 -15.96 13.08 4.09
C LEU A 208 -16.02 12.69 2.61
N PRO A 209 -15.28 13.39 1.71
CA PRO A 209 -15.40 13.23 0.26
C PRO A 209 -15.01 11.84 -0.28
N TRP A 210 -14.32 11.02 0.52
CA TRP A 210 -13.99 9.64 0.16
C TRP A 210 -15.15 8.65 0.37
N VAL A 211 -16.22 9.06 1.07
CA VAL A 211 -17.39 8.23 1.35
C VAL A 211 -18.22 8.12 0.08
N GLY A 212 -18.51 6.88 -0.34
CA GLY A 212 -19.25 6.61 -1.57
C GLY A 212 -18.45 6.85 -2.85
N HIS A 213 -17.20 7.30 -2.76
CA HIS A 213 -16.34 7.50 -3.94
C HIS A 213 -16.17 6.18 -4.72
N ARG A 214 -16.26 6.26 -6.04
CA ARG A 214 -16.17 5.12 -6.96
C ARG A 214 -15.17 5.40 -8.06
N SER A 215 -13.98 4.82 -7.92
CA SER A 215 -13.00 4.82 -8.99
C SER A 215 -13.45 3.96 -10.17
N ARG A 216 -13.11 4.37 -11.38
CA ARG A 216 -13.28 3.53 -12.58
C ARG A 216 -12.49 2.23 -12.42
N ARG A 217 -12.98 1.14 -13.01
CA ARG A 217 -12.18 -0.10 -13.13
C ARG A 217 -10.95 0.17 -13.98
N TRP A 218 -9.82 -0.40 -13.59
CA TRP A 218 -8.61 -0.42 -14.42
C TRP A 218 -8.88 -1.04 -15.79
N GLU A 219 -8.06 -0.72 -16.77
CA GLU A 219 -8.13 -1.24 -18.13
C GLU A 219 -7.99 -2.78 -18.15
N PRO A 220 -8.55 -3.49 -19.16
CA PRO A 220 -8.26 -4.90 -19.36
C PRO A 220 -6.79 -5.12 -19.75
N GLU A 221 -6.28 -6.33 -19.55
CA GLU A 221 -4.95 -6.69 -20.03
C GLU A 221 -4.93 -6.85 -21.56
N PRO A 222 -3.82 -6.50 -22.25
CA PRO A 222 -2.52 -6.09 -21.72
C PRO A 222 -2.36 -4.58 -21.45
N LEU A 223 -3.40 -3.77 -21.68
CA LEU A 223 -3.30 -2.29 -21.62
C LEU A 223 -2.90 -1.80 -20.22
N ARG A 224 -3.49 -2.38 -19.19
CA ARG A 224 -3.14 -2.08 -17.79
C ARG A 224 -1.68 -2.41 -17.48
N TRP A 225 -1.22 -3.61 -17.84
CA TRP A 225 0.17 -4.00 -17.64
C TRP A 225 1.16 -3.06 -18.35
N LEU A 226 0.87 -2.70 -19.60
CA LEU A 226 1.68 -1.76 -20.37
C LEU A 226 1.67 -0.36 -19.74
N GLY A 227 0.50 0.15 -19.36
CA GLY A 227 0.34 1.47 -18.78
C GLY A 227 1.08 1.62 -17.44
N ILE A 228 0.85 0.68 -16.50
CA ILE A 228 1.48 0.73 -15.18
C ILE A 228 2.99 0.58 -15.29
N ASN A 229 3.49 -0.44 -16.01
CA ASN A 229 4.93 -0.65 -16.13
C ASN A 229 5.63 0.43 -16.97
N GLY A 230 4.94 1.00 -17.96
CA GLY A 230 5.41 2.17 -18.69
C GLY A 230 5.59 3.37 -17.78
N ALA A 231 4.58 3.69 -16.96
CA ALA A 231 4.66 4.76 -15.98
C ALA A 231 5.78 4.53 -14.96
N LEU A 232 5.89 3.33 -14.38
CA LEU A 232 6.97 2.98 -13.45
C LEU A 232 8.36 3.11 -14.06
N ARG A 233 8.54 2.71 -15.34
CA ARG A 233 9.81 2.89 -16.05
C ARG A 233 10.14 4.35 -16.28
N ILE A 234 9.16 5.15 -16.70
CA ILE A 234 9.35 6.59 -16.94
C ILE A 234 9.72 7.30 -15.63
N MET A 235 9.05 6.98 -14.53
CA MET A 235 9.39 7.53 -13.21
C MET A 235 10.81 7.14 -12.78
N GLY A 236 11.19 5.87 -12.96
CA GLY A 236 12.56 5.42 -12.67
C GLY A 236 13.63 6.12 -13.53
N ILE A 237 13.33 6.44 -14.79
CA ILE A 237 14.22 7.21 -15.67
C ILE A 237 14.29 8.67 -15.21
N ALA A 238 13.15 9.26 -14.83
CA ALA A 238 13.08 10.64 -14.35
C ALA A 238 13.91 10.81 -13.07
N ASP A 239 13.80 9.91 -12.09
CA ASP A 239 14.60 9.95 -10.86
C ASP A 239 16.10 9.84 -11.16
N HIS A 240 16.49 8.97 -12.10
CA HIS A 240 17.89 8.84 -12.50
C HIS A 240 18.43 10.11 -13.20
N SER A 241 17.62 10.71 -14.07
CA SER A 241 17.95 11.96 -14.75
C SER A 241 18.04 13.14 -13.77
N GLU A 242 17.14 13.23 -12.79
CA GLU A 242 17.17 14.29 -11.77
C GLU A 242 18.38 14.16 -10.86
N ALA A 243 18.73 12.94 -10.44
CA ALA A 243 19.94 12.68 -9.66
C ALA A 243 21.24 13.07 -10.40
N LEU A 244 21.28 12.93 -11.73
CA LEU A 244 22.45 13.28 -12.54
C LEU A 244 22.50 14.78 -12.94
N THR A 245 21.36 15.44 -13.07
CA THR A 245 21.29 16.79 -13.69
C THR A 245 20.87 17.91 -12.74
N GLY A 246 20.36 17.59 -11.55
CA GLY A 246 19.88 18.57 -10.57
C GLY A 246 18.68 19.41 -11.04
N ARG A 247 18.01 19.05 -12.15
CA ARG A 247 16.89 19.79 -12.74
C ARG A 247 15.63 18.93 -12.77
N ARG A 248 14.54 19.41 -12.16
CA ARG A 248 13.22 18.75 -12.18
C ARG A 248 12.75 18.43 -13.61
N SER A 249 12.46 17.18 -13.91
CA SER A 249 12.09 16.66 -15.23
C SER A 249 10.71 17.14 -15.68
N ARG A 250 10.63 17.69 -16.90
CA ARG A 250 9.37 18.12 -17.54
C ARG A 250 8.47 16.94 -17.92
N LEU A 251 9.05 15.76 -18.16
CA LEU A 251 8.33 14.56 -18.61
C LEU A 251 7.46 13.97 -17.50
N ALA A 252 7.93 14.03 -16.25
CA ALA A 252 7.24 13.50 -15.09
C ALA A 252 5.98 14.32 -14.72
N ARG A 253 6.04 15.65 -14.87
CA ARG A 253 4.87 16.56 -14.73
C ARG A 253 3.77 16.28 -15.74
N MET A 254 4.13 15.89 -16.96
CA MET A 254 3.16 15.55 -18.01
C MET A 254 2.42 14.26 -17.69
N MET A 255 3.10 13.28 -17.07
CA MET A 255 2.52 11.99 -16.72
C MET A 255 1.61 12.03 -15.48
N GLN A 256 1.90 12.90 -14.50
CA GLN A 256 0.98 13.11 -13.37
C GLN A 256 -0.44 13.48 -13.82
N ARG A 257 -0.57 14.24 -14.93
CA ARG A 257 -1.87 14.58 -15.54
C ARG A 257 -2.56 13.44 -16.29
N VAL A 258 -1.84 12.38 -16.63
CA VAL A 258 -2.38 11.19 -17.32
C VAL A 258 -2.79 10.10 -16.32
N LEU A 259 -2.20 10.13 -15.13
CA LEU A 259 -2.48 9.20 -14.04
C LEU A 259 -3.58 9.69 -13.08
N SER A 260 -3.83 11.01 -13.00
CA SER A 260 -5.03 11.62 -12.39
C SER A 260 -6.26 11.46 -13.28
#